data_AF-A0A9D9D2N3-F1
#
_entry.id   AF-A0A9D9D2N3-F1
#
_cell.length_a   1.000
_cell.length_b   1.000
_cell.length_c   1.000
_cell.angle_alpha   90.00
_cell.angle_beta   90.00
_cell.angle_gamma   90.00
#
_symmetry.space_group_name_H-M   'P 1'
#
loop_
_entity.id
_entity.type
_entity.pdbx_description
1 polymer ?
#
loop_
_entity_poly.entity_id
_entity_poly.type
_entity_poly.pdbx_seq_one_letter_code
_entity_poly.pdbx_strand_id
1 'polypeptide(L)'
;MAAKKTVYKVITALVAVVTLVLAVYIVANHQGLNPDYDFGAGAYYYADIPDFEKIIDTEVYEAKLPYIVYVLLFLAWGALMYFLWKRIDRRK
;
A
#
# COMPACT_ATOMS: atom_id res chain seq x y z
N MET A 1 -7.35 25.25 -34.36
CA MET A 1 -7.46 24.89 -32.93
C MET A 1 -8.55 23.86 -32.63
N ALA A 2 -9.76 23.99 -33.20
CA ALA A 2 -10.89 23.10 -32.91
C ALA A 2 -10.65 21.60 -33.21
N ALA A 3 -10.04 21.27 -34.36
CA ALA A 3 -9.78 19.88 -34.76
C ALA A 3 -8.88 19.10 -33.76
N LYS A 4 -7.83 19.75 -33.22
CA LYS A 4 -6.98 19.16 -32.17
C LYS A 4 -7.81 18.81 -30.92
N LYS A 5 -8.72 19.69 -30.51
CA LYS A 5 -9.59 19.46 -29.35
C LYS A 5 -10.55 18.29 -29.57
N THR A 6 -11.04 18.10 -30.80
CA THR A 6 -11.87 16.95 -31.18
C THR A 6 -11.07 15.64 -31.18
N VAL A 7 -9.85 15.64 -31.71
CA VAL A 7 -8.96 14.46 -31.70
C VAL A 7 -8.65 14.03 -30.27
N TYR A 8 -8.29 14.96 -29.37
CA TYR A 8 -8.05 14.61 -27.97
C TYR A 8 -9.29 14.02 -27.30
N LYS A 9 -10.49 14.55 -27.55
CA LYS A 9 -11.73 13.98 -27.02
C LYS A 9 -11.97 12.55 -27.49
N VAL A 10 -11.74 12.27 -28.78
CA VAL A 10 -11.89 10.93 -29.34
C VAL A 10 -10.88 9.96 -28.73
N ILE A 11 -9.62 10.38 -28.60
CA ILE A 11 -8.57 9.57 -27.97
C ILE A 11 -8.92 9.30 -26.50
N THR A 12 -9.35 10.31 -25.74
CA THR A 12 -9.75 10.14 -24.34
C THR A 12 -10.94 9.19 -24.22
N ALA A 13 -11.95 9.33 -25.07
CA ALA A 13 -13.10 8.43 -25.07
C ALA A 13 -12.68 6.98 -25.41
N LEU A 14 -11.82 6.80 -26.41
CA LEU A 14 -11.28 5.50 -26.78
C LEU A 14 -10.52 4.86 -25.61
N VAL A 15 -9.61 5.61 -24.98
CA VAL A 15 -8.84 5.13 -23.81
C VAL A 15 -9.78 4.76 -22.68
N ALA A 16 -10.79 5.58 -22.37
CA ALA A 16 -11.75 5.27 -21.32
C ALA A 16 -12.50 3.95 -21.59
N VAL A 17 -12.96 3.75 -22.83
CA VAL A 17 -13.66 2.52 -23.23
C VAL A 17 -12.73 1.31 -23.16
N VAL A 18 -11.52 1.40 -23.69
CA VAL A 18 -10.53 0.31 -23.65
C VAL A 18 -10.20 -0.05 -22.20
N THR A 19 -9.95 0.94 -21.35
CA THR A 19 -9.68 0.71 -19.92
C THR A 19 -10.85 0.03 -19.23
N LEU A 20 -12.09 0.42 -19.52
CA LEU A 20 -13.28 -0.22 -18.95
C LEU A 20 -13.38 -1.69 -19.38
N VAL A 21 -13.17 -1.98 -20.66
CA VAL A 21 -13.18 -3.34 -21.20
C VAL A 21 -12.10 -4.20 -20.54
N LEU A 22 -10.87 -3.67 -20.42
CA LEU A 22 -9.78 -4.38 -19.76
C LEU A 22 -10.07 -4.62 -18.27
N ALA A 23 -10.65 -3.65 -17.57
CA ALA A 23 -11.03 -3.81 -16.17
C ALA A 23 -12.06 -4.94 -15.99
N VAL A 24 -13.10 -4.96 -16.84
CA VAL A 24 -14.11 -6.04 -16.83
C VAL A 24 -13.46 -7.39 -17.16
N TYR A 25 -12.56 -7.43 -18.15
CA TYR A 25 -11.85 -8.65 -18.51
C TYR A 25 -11.01 -9.20 -17.35
N ILE A 26 -10.26 -8.34 -16.65
CA ILE A 26 -9.44 -8.73 -15.50
C ILE A 26 -10.32 -9.32 -14.39
N VAL A 27 -11.43 -8.65 -14.06
CA VAL A 27 -12.37 -9.11 -13.02
C VAL A 27 -13.03 -10.44 -13.40
N ALA A 28 -13.52 -10.56 -14.65
CA ALA A 28 -14.20 -11.77 -15.12
C ALA A 28 -13.29 -12.99 -15.22
N ASN A 29 -11.98 -12.77 -15.41
CA ASN A 29 -10.98 -13.84 -15.47
C ASN A 29 -10.23 -14.02 -14.15
N HIS A 30 -10.67 -13.36 -13.07
CA HIS A 30 -10.04 -13.44 -11.75
C HIS A 30 -8.53 -13.13 -11.77
N GLN A 31 -8.09 -12.30 -12.72
CA GLN A 31 -6.66 -12.00 -12.92
C GLN A 31 -6.15 -11.14 -11.75
N GLY A 32 -5.18 -11.67 -11.02
CA GLY A 32 -4.60 -11.01 -9.85
C GLY A 32 -5.14 -11.52 -8.50
N LEU A 33 -6.11 -12.45 -8.50
CA LEU A 33 -6.48 -13.22 -7.32
C LEU A 33 -5.48 -14.35 -7.06
N ASN A 34 -5.31 -14.72 -5.80
CA ASN A 34 -4.60 -15.95 -5.45
C ASN A 34 -5.52 -17.15 -5.78
N PRO A 35 -5.04 -18.24 -6.40
CA PRO A 35 -5.87 -19.39 -6.77
C PRO A 35 -6.80 -19.93 -5.68
N ASP A 36 -6.39 -19.80 -4.42
CA ASP A 36 -7.13 -20.36 -3.28
C ASP A 36 -8.02 -19.33 -2.56
N TYR A 37 -8.03 -18.06 -3.01
CA TYR A 37 -8.70 -16.97 -2.31
C TYR A 37 -9.45 -16.00 -3.24
N ASP A 38 -10.55 -15.44 -2.73
CA ASP A 38 -11.36 -14.43 -3.43
C ASP A 38 -10.72 -13.02 -3.42
N PHE A 39 -9.46 -12.89 -2.97
CA PHE A 39 -8.73 -11.62 -2.91
C PHE A 39 -7.33 -11.73 -3.54
N GLY A 40 -6.84 -10.58 -4.01
CA GLY A 40 -5.56 -10.44 -4.73
C GLY A 40 -4.54 -9.58 -4.00
N ALA A 41 -3.32 -9.48 -4.54
CA ALA A 41 -2.20 -8.77 -3.92
C ALA A 41 -2.44 -7.27 -3.61
N GLY A 42 -3.47 -6.66 -4.20
CA GLY A 42 -3.87 -5.27 -3.95
C GLY A 42 -4.94 -5.08 -2.87
N ALA A 43 -5.50 -6.14 -2.30
CA ALA A 43 -6.47 -6.07 -1.20
C ALA A 43 -5.73 -5.87 0.13
N TYR A 44 -5.19 -4.68 0.35
CA TYR A 44 -4.31 -4.33 1.48
C TYR A 44 -4.96 -4.33 2.88
N TYR A 45 -6.20 -4.80 3.02
CA TYR A 45 -6.86 -4.92 4.31
C TYR A 45 -6.59 -6.32 4.89
N TYR A 46 -5.38 -6.46 5.43
CA TYR A 46 -4.94 -7.65 6.17
C TYR A 46 -5.89 -8.06 7.32
N ALA A 47 -6.75 -7.16 7.78
CA ALA A 47 -7.70 -7.40 8.86
C ALA A 47 -8.91 -8.26 8.46
N ASP A 48 -9.25 -8.33 7.17
CA ASP A 48 -10.49 -8.96 6.68
C ASP A 48 -10.24 -10.27 5.90
N ILE A 49 -8.98 -10.69 5.78
CA ILE A 49 -8.63 -11.97 5.15
C ILE A 49 -8.94 -13.11 6.14
N PRO A 50 -9.87 -14.04 5.83
CA PRO A 50 -10.12 -15.19 6.69
C PRO A 50 -8.84 -16.01 6.84
N ASP A 51 -8.53 -16.44 8.07
CA ASP A 51 -7.34 -17.24 8.36
C ASP A 51 -6.01 -16.58 7.95
N PHE A 52 -5.92 -15.25 7.90
CA PHE A 52 -4.70 -14.53 7.49
C PHE A 52 -3.44 -15.00 8.22
N GLU A 53 -3.54 -15.29 9.52
CA GLU A 53 -2.47 -15.88 10.34
C GLU A 53 -1.87 -17.20 9.81
N LYS A 54 -2.60 -17.96 9.00
CA LYS A 54 -2.14 -19.21 8.35
C LYS A 54 -1.46 -18.95 7.01
N ILE A 55 -1.70 -17.79 6.40
CA ILE A 55 -1.19 -17.39 5.07
C ILE A 55 0.11 -16.61 5.21
N ILE A 56 0.21 -15.78 6.24
CA ILE A 56 1.49 -15.17 6.59
C ILE A 56 2.33 -16.26 7.22
N ASP A 57 3.44 -16.57 6.57
CA ASP A 57 4.49 -17.35 7.18
C ASP A 57 4.99 -16.59 8.42
N THR A 58 4.47 -16.97 9.59
CA THR A 58 4.73 -16.31 10.88
C THR A 58 6.19 -16.50 11.31
N GLU A 59 6.93 -17.38 10.62
CA GLU A 59 8.35 -17.62 10.81
C GLU A 59 9.26 -16.58 10.14
N VAL A 60 8.72 -15.64 9.35
CA VAL A 60 9.55 -14.70 8.56
C VAL A 60 10.19 -13.60 9.42
N TYR A 61 9.67 -13.31 10.62
CA TYR A 61 10.26 -12.30 11.51
C TYR A 61 10.39 -12.77 12.96
N GLU A 62 11.57 -13.30 13.29
CA GLU A 62 11.99 -13.49 14.67
C GLU A 62 12.71 -12.23 15.19
N ALA A 63 12.14 -11.64 16.25
CA ALA A 63 12.80 -10.57 16.97
C ALA A 63 14.10 -11.10 17.62
N LYS A 64 15.25 -10.72 17.06
CA LYS A 64 16.58 -11.19 17.53
C LYS A 64 16.95 -10.69 18.93
N LEU A 65 16.26 -9.66 19.43
CA LEU A 65 16.55 -9.02 20.72
C LEU A 65 15.32 -9.08 21.63
N PRO A 66 15.50 -9.04 22.96
CA PRO A 66 14.39 -8.96 23.90
C PRO A 66 13.51 -7.72 23.64
N TYR A 67 12.19 -7.86 23.76
CA TYR A 67 11.22 -6.79 23.49
C TYR A 67 11.58 -5.44 24.16
N ILE A 68 12.08 -5.50 25.40
CA ILE A 68 12.49 -4.33 26.18
C ILE A 68 13.56 -3.48 25.48
N VAL A 69 14.44 -4.08 24.68
CA VAL A 69 15.47 -3.35 23.94
C VAL A 69 14.83 -2.44 22.90
N TYR A 70 13.81 -2.93 22.17
CA TYR A 70 13.07 -2.11 21.21
C TYR A 70 12.32 -0.98 21.89
N VAL A 71 11.71 -1.24 23.05
CA VAL A 71 11.02 -0.20 23.86
C VAL A 71 12.01 0.90 24.28
N LEU A 72 13.18 0.51 24.79
CA LEU A 72 14.21 1.47 25.20
C LEU A 72 14.76 2.28 24.01
N LEU A 73 14.98 1.64 22.86
CA LEU A 73 15.40 2.32 21.63
C LEU A 73 14.35 3.31 21.13
N PHE A 74 13.06 2.93 21.17
CA PHE A 74 11.95 3.81 20.81
C PHE A 74 11.90 5.04 21.71
N LEU A 75 12.00 4.85 23.03
CA LEU A 75 12.01 5.95 24.00
C LEU A 75 13.25 6.84 23.86
N ALA A 76 14.43 6.24 23.65
CA ALA A 76 15.67 6.98 23.42
C ALA A 76 15.59 7.83 22.15
N TRP A 77 15.04 7.28 21.06
CA TRP A 77 14.79 8.00 19.83
C TRP A 77 13.80 9.16 20.03
N GLY A 78 12.68 8.90 20.71
CA GLY A 78 11.69 9.93 21.02
C GLY A 78 12.28 11.08 21.86
N ALA A 79 13.08 10.77 22.87
CA ALA A 79 13.77 11.77 23.68
C ALA A 79 14.77 12.58 22.84
N LEU A 80 15.57 11.92 22.01
CA LEU A 80 16.53 12.57 21.11
C LEU A 80 15.82 13.55 20.16
N MET A 81 14.73 13.12 19.53
CA MET A 81 13.92 13.98 18.65
C MET A 81 13.34 15.17 19.39
N TYR A 82 12.81 14.98 20.61
CA TYR A 82 12.32 16.07 21.45
C TYR A 82 13.41 17.12 21.73
N PHE A 83 14.62 16.70 22.09
CA PHE A 83 15.72 17.63 22.36
C PHE A 83 16.20 18.35 21.10
N LEU A 84 16.27 17.66 19.96
CA LEU A 84 16.62 18.28 18.68
C LEU A 84 15.59 19.32 18.26
N TRP A 85 14.31 19.00 18.35
CA TRP A 85 13.24 19.93 18.01
C TRP A 85 13.25 21.17 18.90
N LYS A 86 13.36 20.97 20.21
CA LYS A 86 13.48 22.06 21.18
C LYS A 86 14.69 22.96 20.88
N ARG A 87 15.80 22.39 20.41
CA ARG A 87 17.00 23.15 20.02
C ARG A 87 16.79 23.95 18.74
N ILE A 88 16.11 23.39 17.74
CA ILE A 88 15.76 24.11 16.50
C ILE A 88 14.81 25.26 16.81
N ASP A 89 13.80 25.02 17.64
CA ASP A 89 12.79 26.01 17.98
C ASP A 89 13.37 27.20 18.76
N ARG A 90 14.34 26.95 19.63
CA ARG A 90 15.12 28.01 20.34
C ARG A 90 16.04 28.83 19.44
N ARG A 91 16.29 28.39 18.19
CA ARG A 91 17.16 29.09 17.23
C ARG A 91 16.36 29.96 16.25
N LYS A 92 15.02 29.89 16.28
CA LYS A 92 14.12 30.87 15.66
C LYS A 92 13.84 32.00 16.65
#